data_AF-A0A160MBQ4-F1
#
_entry.id   AF-A0A160MBQ4-F1
#
_cell.length_a   1.000
_cell.length_b   1.000
_cell.length_c   1.000
_cell.angle_alpha   90.00
_cell.angle_beta   90.00
_cell.angle_gamma   90.00
#
_symmetry.space_group_name_H-M   'P 1'
#
loop_
_entity.id
_entity.type
_entity.pdbx_description
1 polymer ?
#
loop_
_entity_poly.entity_id
_entity_poly.type
_entity_poly.pdbx_seq_one_letter_code
_entity_poly.pdbx_strand_id
1 'polypeptide(L)'
;MNKTEMLTLFVLIERIYPPFRIKNEIVNYYFNYCQQFDYEMALSCIIGHIRKSPYPPSLSHIASRCSLHSLSAEISDSRNWEKEYVLANHVS
;
A
#
# COMPACT_ATOMS: atom_id res chain seq x y z
N MET A 1 5.86 -10.35 6.59
CA MET A 1 4.67 -11.05 6.06
C MET A 1 5.05 -11.88 4.84
N ASN A 2 4.25 -12.86 4.44
CA ASN A 2 4.46 -13.63 3.22
C ASN A 2 3.77 -12.98 1.99
N LYS A 3 4.01 -13.50 0.79
CA LYS A 3 3.44 -12.94 -0.45
C LYS A 3 1.91 -13.01 -0.50
N THR A 4 1.31 -14.06 0.08
CA THR A 4 -0.14 -14.24 0.15
C THR A 4 -0.79 -13.20 1.07
N GLU A 5 -0.17 -12.94 2.22
CA GLU A 5 -0.57 -11.87 3.15
C GLU A 5 -0.48 -10.49 2.47
N MET A 6 0.63 -10.20 1.79
CA MET A 6 0.80 -8.95 1.05
C MET A 6 -0.26 -8.78 -0.05
N LEU A 7 -0.52 -9.84 -0.83
CA LEU A 7 -1.56 -9.85 -1.85
C LEU A 7 -2.94 -9.58 -1.24
N THR A 8 -3.22 -10.13 -0.06
CA THR A 8 -4.48 -9.91 0.65
C THR A 8 -4.68 -8.43 0.99
N LEU A 9 -3.62 -7.73 1.42
CA LEU A 9 -3.66 -6.30 1.68
C LEU A 9 -3.90 -5.48 0.40
N PHE A 10 -3.25 -5.84 -0.70
CA PHE A 10 -3.46 -5.18 -2.00
C PHE A 10 -4.89 -5.35 -2.51
N VAL A 11 -5.42 -6.57 -2.47
CA VAL A 11 -6.81 -6.86 -2.86
C VAL A 11 -7.79 -6.10 -1.96
N LEU A 12 -7.52 -6.01 -0.65
CA LEU A 12 -8.34 -5.22 0.26
C LEU A 12 -8.39 -3.75 -0.15
N ILE A 13 -7.24 -3.14 -0.45
CA ILE A 13 -7.16 -1.75 -0.90
C ILE A 13 -7.96 -1.56 -2.20
N GLU A 14 -7.68 -2.34 -3.24
CA GLU A 14 -8.33 -2.17 -4.55
C GLU A 14 -9.85 -2.43 -4.49
N ARG A 15 -10.30 -3.33 -3.60
CA ARG A 15 -11.72 -3.58 -3.38
C ARG A 15 -12.43 -2.37 -2.76
N ILE A 16 -11.77 -1.66 -1.85
CA ILE A 16 -12.32 -0.46 -1.19
C ILE A 16 -12.19 0.78 -2.07
N TYR A 17 -11.20 0.81 -2.96
CA TYR A 17 -10.95 1.89 -3.91
C TYR A 17 -11.07 1.38 -5.36
N PRO A 18 -12.26 0.96 -5.84
CA PRO A 18 -12.44 0.30 -7.14
C PRO A 18 -11.84 1.01 -8.36
N PRO A 19 -11.81 2.36 -8.44
CA PRO A 19 -11.21 3.05 -9.57
C PRO A 19 -9.69 2.91 -9.66
N PHE A 20 -9.01 2.46 -8.60
CA PHE A 20 -7.55 2.47 -8.51
C PHE A 20 -6.98 1.06 -8.61
N ARG A 21 -5.84 0.94 -9.29
CA ARG A 21 -5.03 -0.29 -9.38
C ARG A 21 -3.61 0.01 -8.98
N ILE A 22 -3.01 -0.86 -8.18
CA ILE A 22 -1.60 -0.74 -7.82
C ILE A 22 -0.77 -1.06 -9.07
N LYS A 23 0.22 -0.23 -9.37
CA LYS A 23 1.10 -0.45 -10.52
C LYS A 23 1.88 -1.76 -10.36
N ASN A 24 2.08 -2.50 -11.46
CA ASN A 24 2.75 -3.80 -11.44
C ASN A 24 4.18 -3.73 -10.88
N GLU A 25 4.94 -2.67 -11.21
CA GLU A 25 6.28 -2.43 -10.68
C GLU A 25 6.28 -2.25 -9.15
N ILE A 26 5.21 -1.65 -8.62
CA ILE A 26 5.04 -1.44 -7.18
C ILE A 26 4.67 -2.76 -6.49
N VAL A 27 3.76 -3.55 -7.08
CA VAL A 27 3.44 -4.90 -6.58
C VAL A 27 4.70 -5.76 -6.50
N ASN A 28 5.48 -5.79 -7.59
CA ASN A 28 6.72 -6.55 -7.67
C ASN A 28 7.75 -6.09 -6.63
N TYR A 29 7.91 -4.78 -6.45
CA TYR A 29 8.78 -4.22 -5.43
C TYR A 29 8.40 -4.75 -4.04
N TYR A 30 7.14 -4.60 -3.62
CA TYR A 30 6.73 -5.05 -2.29
C TYR A 30 6.73 -6.56 -2.12
N PHE A 31 6.51 -7.35 -3.18
CA PHE A 31 6.64 -8.81 -3.13
C PHE A 31 8.09 -9.26 -2.89
N ASN A 32 9.08 -8.51 -3.37
CA ASN A 32 10.49 -8.81 -3.13
C ASN A 32 10.91 -8.53 -1.68
N TYR A 33 10.25 -7.56 -1.02
CA TYR A 33 10.57 -7.14 0.34
C TYR A 33 9.51 -7.55 1.37
N CYS A 34 8.53 -8.39 1.01
CA CYS A 34 7.34 -8.64 1.84
C CYS A 34 7.67 -9.18 3.24
N GLN A 35 8.76 -9.94 3.35
CA GLN A 35 9.22 -10.52 4.62
C GLN A 35 9.66 -9.45 5.65
N GLN A 36 9.98 -8.23 5.22
CA GLN A 36 10.44 -7.14 6.08
C GLN A 36 9.31 -6.35 6.75
N PHE A 37 8.06 -6.64 6.39
CA PHE A 37 6.88 -5.91 6.88
C PHE A 37 6.05 -6.73 7.86
N ASP A 38 5.56 -6.08 8.92
CA ASP A 38 4.59 -6.67 9.84
C ASP A 38 3.16 -6.61 9.25
N TYR A 39 2.47 -7.76 9.20
CA TYR A 39 1.14 -7.85 8.59
C TYR A 39 0.07 -7.11 9.40
N GLU A 40 0.02 -7.34 10.71
CA GLU A 40 -1.00 -6.77 11.59
C GLU A 40 -0.89 -5.24 11.66
N MET A 41 0.34 -4.73 11.68
CA MET A 41 0.60 -3.30 11.66
C MET A 41 0.18 -2.67 10.33
N ALA A 42 0.45 -3.35 9.20
CA ALA A 42 0.04 -2.87 7.88
C ALA A 42 -1.48 -2.85 7.75
N LEU A 43 -2.15 -3.93 8.17
CA LEU A 43 -3.60 -4.03 8.19
C LEU A 43 -4.24 -2.93 9.05
N SER A 44 -3.73 -2.71 10.26
CA SER A 44 -4.19 -1.64 11.16
C SER A 44 -4.03 -0.25 10.53
N CYS A 45 -2.89 0.03 9.88
CA CYS A 45 -2.66 1.28 9.16
C CYS A 45 -3.66 1.47 8.01
N ILE A 46 -3.89 0.43 7.21
CA ILE A 46 -4.85 0.45 6.09
C ILE A 46 -6.27 0.73 6.60
N ILE A 47 -6.74 0.00 7.61
CA ILE A 47 -8.08 0.20 8.20
C ILE A 47 -8.22 1.62 8.76
N GLY A 48 -7.20 2.12 9.45
CA GLY A 48 -7.19 3.47 9.99
C GLY A 48 -7.28 4.56 8.91
N HIS A 49 -6.64 4.35 7.77
CA HIS A 49 -6.68 5.26 6.62
C HIS A 49 -8.03 5.22 5.90
N ILE A 50 -8.57 4.03 5.64
CA ILE A 50 -9.85 3.83 4.94
C ILE A 50 -11.00 4.60 5.59
N ARG A 51 -11.00 4.69 6.92
CA ARG A 51 -12.04 5.40 7.68
C ARG A 51 -12.02 6.93 7.48
N LYS A 52 -10.94 7.48 6.92
CA LYS A 52 -10.68 8.94 6.89
C LYS A 52 -10.47 9.50 5.49
N SER A 53 -10.10 8.67 4.51
CA SER A 53 -9.67 9.13 3.19
C SER A 53 -10.51 8.51 2.08
N PRO A 54 -11.03 9.33 1.14
CA PRO A 54 -11.66 8.85 -0.09
C PRO A 54 -10.65 8.32 -1.12
N TYR A 55 -9.35 8.55 -0.89
CA TYR A 55 -8.24 8.12 -1.76
C TYR A 55 -7.45 6.97 -1.13
N PRO A 56 -6.87 6.08 -1.97
CA PRO A 56 -6.12 4.92 -1.47
C PRO A 56 -4.94 5.34 -0.59
N PRO A 57 -4.51 4.48 0.36
CA PRO A 57 -3.35 4.76 1.17
C PRO A 57 -2.08 4.70 0.33
N SER A 58 -1.08 5.51 0.71
CA SER A 58 0.25 5.34 0.15
C SER A 58 0.90 4.08 0.73
N LEU A 59 1.31 3.17 -0.15
CA LEU A 59 2.03 1.95 0.22
C LEU A 59 3.40 2.28 0.80
N SER A 60 4.09 3.32 0.32
CA SER A 60 5.35 3.77 0.91
C SER A 60 5.17 4.32 2.33
N HIS A 61 4.06 5.01 2.59
CA HIS A 61 3.69 5.43 3.94
C HIS A 61 3.34 4.24 4.86
N ILE A 62 2.59 3.25 4.37
CA ILE A 62 2.32 2.03 5.14
C ILE A 62 3.63 1.30 5.43
N ALA A 63 4.46 1.13 4.40
CA ALA A 63 5.74 0.46 4.48
C ALA A 63 6.68 1.10 5.51
N SER A 64 6.80 2.43 5.57
CA SER A 64 7.65 3.12 6.55
C SER A 64 7.18 2.95 7.99
N ARG A 65 5.87 2.73 8.20
CA ARG A 65 5.30 2.46 9.53
C ARG A 65 5.40 0.99 9.94
N CYS A 66 5.48 0.08 8.97
CA CYS A 66 5.41 -1.37 9.20
C CYS A 66 6.74 -2.10 8.95
N SER A 67 7.76 -1.40 8.46
CA SER A 67 9.10 -1.93 8.26
C SER A 67 9.79 -2.15 9.60
N LEU A 68 10.39 -3.33 9.78
CA LEU A 68 11.18 -3.67 10.97
C LEU A 68 12.41 -2.76 11.18
N HIS A 69 12.89 -2.12 10.10
CA HIS A 69 13.89 -1.05 10.14
C HIS A 69 13.20 0.27 9.77
N SER A 70 13.29 1.27 10.64
CA SER A 70 12.76 2.61 10.41
C SER A 70 13.45 3.25 9.19
N LEU A 71 12.84 3.17 8.01
CA LEU A 71 13.22 4.00 6.88
C LEU A 71 12.72 5.41 7.18
N SER A 72 13.65 6.37 7.20
CA SER A 72 13.42 7.75 7.60
C SER A 72 12.14 8.32 6.99
N ALA A 73 11.30 8.88 7.86
CA ALA A 73 10.06 9.54 7.50
C ALA A 73 10.35 10.74 6.58
N GLU A 74 10.32 10.52 5.28
CA GLU A 74 10.14 11.62 4.35
C GLU A 74 8.73 12.19 4.56
N ILE A 75 8.66 13.52 4.57
CA ILE A 75 7.48 14.32 4.86
C ILE A 75 6.28 13.74 4.08
N SER A 76 5.25 13.37 4.82
CA SER A 76 4.04 12.70 4.31
C SER A 76 3.26 13.62 3.36
N ASP A 77 3.66 13.69 2.10
CA ASP A 77 2.79 14.23 1.07
C ASP A 77 1.56 13.33 0.94
N SER A 78 0.40 13.91 1.24
CA SER A 78 -0.93 13.29 1.12
C SER A 78 -1.22 12.70 -0.27
N ARG A 79 -0.47 13.08 -1.31
CA ARG A 79 -0.63 12.63 -2.70
C ARG A 79 0.40 11.60 -3.16
N ASN A 80 1.22 11.05 -2.26
CA ASN A 80 2.19 10.01 -2.65
C ASN A 80 1.55 8.77 -3.30
N TRP A 81 0.27 8.49 -3.00
CA TRP A 81 -0.48 7.43 -3.66
C TRP A 81 -0.56 7.65 -5.19
N GLU A 82 -0.59 8.87 -5.72
CA GLU A 82 -0.68 9.10 -7.18
C GLU A 82 0.49 8.46 -7.96
N LYS A 83 1.65 8.28 -7.32
CA LYS A 83 2.81 7.62 -7.92
C LYS A 83 2.70 6.10 -7.92
N GLU A 84 1.87 5.53 -7.06
CA GLU A 84 1.79 4.10 -6.78
C GLU A 84 0.60 3.42 -7.48
N TYR A 85 -0.44 4.18 -7.80
CA TYR A 85 -1.67 3.69 -8.44
C TYR A 85 -1.85 4.23 -9.86
N VAL A 86 -2.63 3.51 -10.66
CA VAL A 86 -3.22 3.94 -11.94
C VAL A 86 -4.74 3.79 -11.86
N LEU A 87 -5.48 4.45 -12.75
CA LEU A 87 -6.91 4.19 -12.85
C LEU A 87 -7.15 2.85 -13.54
N ALA A 88 -8.11 2.06 -13.05
CA ALA A 88 -8.46 0.74 -13.57
C ALA A 88 -8.80 0.76 -15.07
N ASN A 89 -9.34 1.88 -15.57
CA ASN A 89 -9.69 2.07 -16.97
C ASN A 89 -8.48 2.28 -17.90
N HIS A 90 -7.28 2.42 -17.35
CA HIS A 90 -6.02 2.59 -18.08
C HIS A 90 -5.11 1.36 -18.03
N VAL A 91 -5.59 0.24 -17.50
CA VAL A 91 -4.86 -1.04 -17.57
C VAL A 91 -5.07 -1.61 -18.97
N SER A 92 -4.07 -1.44 -19.84
CA SER A 92 -4.00 -2.04 -21.19
C SER A 92 -3.45 -3.45 -21.16
#